data_AF-A0A2V7E1K2-F1
#
_entry.id   AF-A0A2V7E1K2-F1
#
_cell.length_a   1.000
_cell.length_b   1.000
_cell.length_c   1.000
_cell.angle_alpha   90.00
_cell.angle_beta   90.00
_cell.angle_gamma   90.00
#
_symmetry.space_group_name_H-M   'P 1'
#
loop_
_entity.id
_entity.type
_entity.pdbx_description
1 polymer ?
#
loop_
_entity_poly.entity_id
_entity_poly.type
_entity_poly.pdbx_seq_one_letter_code
_entity_poly.pdbx_strand_id
1 'polypeptide(L)'
;MAALDLHAHRDPAPPRARPRALSVGAGRSRLSPIPPDGRGLNPLLEDTGMITHPIALYLGFTGFTVPFAFAIAALATGRLSDTWIALTRRWTITAWYFLSLGLLIGGWWSYHVLGWGGYWAWDPVENAAFMPWLTGTAFLHSVMIQERRRMLKLWNISLVILTFSLTLFGTFLTRSGVIASVHAFTQGSIGIMFLGFLALVVLLALCLLAWRWDALRGQGELDSVVSRESAFLLNNVMLVAAAFTVFFGTVFPLLSEAVRGVKVSVGAPFFNAVNVPLFLGLIFLMGVGPLIAWRRASPDNLRRNFVGPILIGIAAAAIFYFVGVRSTLAILTLSLTVFVAATIGLDFWRATRARLRTGESVVRATTGLLARHNRRYGGFVVHLGILVIAVGVTGSQAWSVQTETTLKVGEAANIGGYNVRFDRLEAAEESNHAKIVGTFTVGGTRRPAVMQPSKKYYPQEMSPIAGVDYWIGLKEDLYLVLGDFTRDGQQATVKIQVNRLVSVIWIGGFILTLGTLLSVMPERRKAA
;
A
#
# COMPACT_ATOMS: atom_id res chain seq x y z
N MET A 1 28.40 41.27 82.43
CA MET A 1 27.84 40.35 83.45
C MET A 1 27.12 39.24 82.68
N ALA A 2 27.39 37.99 83.04
CA ALA A 2 26.96 36.69 82.49
C ALA A 2 25.51 36.63 81.91
N ALA A 3 25.06 35.69 81.06
CA ALA A 3 25.46 34.32 80.73
C ALA A 3 24.73 33.92 79.40
N LEU A 4 25.34 33.17 78.47
CA LEU A 4 25.12 31.73 78.15
C LEU A 4 23.72 31.31 77.61
N ASP A 5 23.69 30.93 76.32
CA ASP A 5 23.35 29.57 75.79
C ASP A 5 22.86 29.67 74.32
N LEU A 6 23.66 29.28 73.32
CA LEU A 6 23.91 27.93 72.76
C LEU A 6 22.96 27.54 71.61
N HIS A 7 23.54 27.60 70.39
CA HIS A 7 23.27 26.80 69.17
C HIS A 7 21.84 26.77 68.55
N ALA A 8 21.64 26.87 67.23
CA ALA A 8 22.51 26.93 66.07
C ALA A 8 21.73 27.46 64.84
N HIS A 9 22.43 28.25 64.01
CA HIS A 9 22.41 28.32 62.54
C HIS A 9 21.28 27.60 61.77
N ARG A 10 20.57 28.17 60.77
CA ARG A 10 20.82 29.27 59.82
C ARG A 10 19.50 29.60 59.06
N ASP A 11 19.16 30.88 58.96
CA ASP A 11 18.31 31.52 57.92
C ASP A 11 18.96 31.46 56.51
N PRO A 12 18.36 32.01 55.42
CA PRO A 12 16.97 31.99 54.96
C PRO A 12 16.86 31.59 53.45
N ALA A 13 15.64 31.39 52.93
CA ALA A 13 15.38 31.16 51.50
C ALA A 13 15.76 32.36 50.60
N PRO A 14 16.20 32.13 49.34
CA PRO A 14 15.48 32.69 48.17
C PRO A 14 15.69 31.86 46.86
N PRO A 15 15.27 32.31 45.65
CA PRO A 15 13.96 32.77 45.17
C PRO A 15 13.40 31.89 44.02
N ARG A 16 12.14 32.15 43.62
CA ARG A 16 11.42 31.50 42.50
C ARG A 16 12.24 31.44 41.19
N ALA A 17 12.47 30.24 40.66
CA ALA A 17 13.07 30.03 39.35
C ALA A 17 12.01 30.08 38.23
N ARG A 18 12.22 30.96 37.24
CA ARG A 18 11.51 30.96 35.94
C ARG A 18 11.86 29.69 35.15
N PRO A 19 10.96 29.16 34.30
CA PRO A 19 11.27 28.04 33.43
C PRO A 19 12.25 28.48 32.33
N ARG A 20 13.47 27.94 32.35
CA ARG A 20 14.41 28.04 31.22
C ARG A 20 13.89 27.15 30.10
N ALA A 21 13.45 27.78 29.02
CA ALA A 21 13.47 27.16 27.70
C ALA A 21 14.91 26.76 27.38
N LEU A 22 15.16 25.46 27.17
CA LEU A 22 16.40 24.97 26.57
C LEU A 22 16.07 24.34 25.23
N SER A 23 16.66 24.94 24.21
CA SER A 23 16.62 24.58 22.82
C SER A 23 17.21 23.19 22.56
N VAL A 24 16.56 22.52 21.62
CA VAL A 24 16.98 21.39 20.80
C VAL A 24 18.50 21.31 20.58
N GLY A 25 19.07 20.23 21.09
CA GLY A 25 20.25 19.57 20.54
C GLY A 25 19.97 18.08 20.56
N ALA A 26 19.93 17.45 19.38
CA ALA A 26 19.76 16.00 19.23
C ALA A 26 21.02 15.27 19.74
N GLY A 27 21.21 15.25 21.05
CA GLY A 27 22.21 14.47 21.75
C GLY A 27 21.63 13.11 22.11
N ARG A 28 22.33 12.03 21.75
CA ARG A 28 22.04 10.66 22.19
C ARG A 28 21.94 10.62 23.72
N SER A 29 20.74 10.68 24.27
CA SER A 29 20.53 10.29 25.67
C SER A 29 20.65 8.78 25.73
N ARG A 30 21.80 8.27 26.21
CA ARG A 30 21.93 6.86 26.58
C ARG A 30 20.86 6.57 27.62
N LEU A 31 20.11 5.49 27.43
CA LEU A 31 19.20 4.96 28.44
C LEU A 31 20.01 4.75 29.72
N SER A 32 19.51 5.23 30.85
CA SER A 32 20.15 5.02 32.14
C SER A 32 19.07 4.59 33.14
N PRO A 33 19.11 3.33 33.63
CA PRO A 33 20.03 2.26 33.22
C PRO A 33 19.79 1.79 31.77
N ILE A 34 20.83 1.28 31.11
CA ILE A 34 20.66 0.54 29.83
C ILE A 34 20.10 -0.83 30.21
N PRO A 35 18.87 -1.19 29.77
CA PRO A 35 18.37 -2.53 30.02
C PRO A 35 19.31 -3.56 29.37
N PRO A 36 19.58 -4.72 30.01
CA PRO A 36 20.50 -5.73 29.47
C PRO A 36 20.19 -6.13 28.02
N ASP A 37 18.91 -6.17 27.65
CA ASP A 37 18.41 -6.56 26.33
C ASP A 37 18.00 -5.35 25.44
N GLY A 38 18.33 -4.12 25.84
CA GLY A 38 17.86 -2.90 25.18
C GLY A 38 16.38 -2.59 25.45
N ARG A 39 15.76 -1.70 24.65
CA ARG A 39 14.33 -1.35 24.85
C ARG A 39 13.36 -2.45 24.39
N GLY A 40 13.85 -3.54 23.79
CA GLY A 40 13.01 -4.52 23.10
C GLY A 40 12.46 -3.98 21.76
N LEU A 41 11.57 -4.76 21.15
CA LEU A 41 10.78 -4.32 20.00
C LEU A 41 9.68 -3.36 20.47
N ASN A 42 9.21 -2.49 19.59
CA ASN A 42 7.94 -1.80 19.84
C ASN A 42 6.86 -2.88 20.02
N PRO A 43 6.03 -2.86 21.08
CA PRO A 43 5.08 -3.94 21.35
C PRO A 43 4.01 -4.13 20.26
N LEU A 44 3.73 -3.11 19.43
CA LEU A 44 2.88 -3.29 18.24
C LEU A 44 3.48 -4.31 17.27
N LEU A 45 4.80 -4.48 17.28
CA LEU A 45 5.52 -5.39 16.40
C LEU A 45 5.53 -6.85 16.90
N GLU A 46 5.05 -7.10 18.13
CA GLU A 46 4.96 -8.43 18.74
C GLU A 46 3.66 -9.15 18.34
N ASP A 47 3.28 -9.04 17.05
CA ASP A 47 2.12 -9.72 16.47
C ASP A 47 2.55 -10.71 15.38
N THR A 48 1.85 -11.83 15.23
CA THR A 48 2.25 -12.88 14.28
C THR A 48 2.18 -12.40 12.82
N GLY A 49 1.28 -11.44 12.51
CA GLY A 49 1.19 -10.80 11.20
C GLY A 49 2.44 -9.99 10.82
N MET A 50 3.23 -9.53 11.79
CA MET A 50 4.51 -8.86 11.56
C MET A 50 5.59 -9.77 11.00
N ILE A 51 5.50 -11.09 11.16
CA ILE A 51 6.56 -11.99 10.69
C ILE A 51 6.49 -12.13 9.17
N THR A 52 5.28 -12.15 8.61
CA THR A 52 5.05 -12.59 7.23
C THR A 52 5.25 -11.48 6.19
N HIS A 53 4.71 -10.28 6.44
CA HIS A 53 4.77 -9.21 5.44
C HIS A 53 6.18 -8.63 5.22
N PRO A 54 7.07 -8.46 6.22
CA PRO A 54 8.42 -7.95 5.97
C PRO A 54 9.26 -8.95 5.18
N ILE A 55 9.05 -10.26 5.37
CA ILE A 55 9.69 -11.30 4.54
C ILE A 55 9.26 -11.13 3.09
N ALA A 56 7.96 -10.95 2.83
CA ALA A 56 7.46 -10.71 1.48
C ALA A 56 8.01 -9.40 0.88
N LEU A 57 8.01 -8.29 1.63
CA LEU A 57 8.59 -7.02 1.19
C LEU A 57 10.09 -7.17 0.88
N TYR A 58 10.84 -7.89 1.72
CA TYR A 58 12.26 -8.13 1.53
C TYR A 58 12.55 -8.98 0.30
N LEU A 59 11.77 -10.04 0.06
CA LEU A 59 11.83 -10.84 -1.18
C LEU A 59 11.51 -9.98 -2.41
N GLY A 60 10.58 -9.05 -2.30
CA GLY A 60 10.29 -8.07 -3.34
C GLY A 60 11.47 -7.14 -3.62
N PHE A 61 12.00 -6.47 -2.59
CA PHE A 61 13.13 -5.55 -2.71
C PHE A 61 14.39 -6.22 -3.27
N THR A 62 14.78 -7.35 -2.69
CA THR A 62 15.96 -8.11 -3.13
C THR A 62 15.75 -8.72 -4.51
N GLY A 63 14.52 -9.14 -4.85
CA GLY A 63 14.18 -9.68 -6.17
C GLY A 63 14.44 -8.69 -7.31
N PHE A 64 14.25 -7.38 -7.09
CA PHE A 64 14.58 -6.34 -8.09
C PHE A 64 16.08 -6.16 -8.34
N THR A 65 16.96 -6.74 -7.51
CA THR A 65 18.42 -6.79 -7.77
C THR A 65 18.71 -7.50 -9.09
N VAL A 66 17.95 -8.54 -9.44
CA VAL A 66 18.20 -9.31 -10.66
C VAL A 66 17.98 -8.46 -11.92
N PRO A 67 16.80 -7.88 -12.20
CA PRO A 67 16.64 -7.00 -13.36
C PRO A 67 17.63 -5.82 -13.35
N PHE A 68 17.93 -5.25 -12.18
CA PHE A 68 18.93 -4.19 -12.05
C PHE A 68 20.33 -4.64 -12.49
N ALA A 69 20.81 -5.78 -12.02
CA ALA A 69 22.13 -6.32 -12.38
C ALA A 69 22.25 -6.55 -13.89
N PHE A 70 21.20 -7.08 -14.53
CA PHE A 70 21.16 -7.24 -15.98
C PHE A 70 21.20 -5.88 -16.71
N ALA A 71 20.47 -4.88 -16.23
CA ALA A 71 20.48 -3.54 -16.83
C ALA A 71 21.87 -2.89 -16.73
N ILE A 72 22.51 -2.94 -15.56
CA ILE A 72 23.86 -2.39 -15.36
C ILE A 72 24.89 -3.15 -16.19
N ALA A 73 24.82 -4.49 -16.25
CA ALA A 73 25.71 -5.30 -17.08
C ALA A 73 25.54 -4.99 -18.58
N ALA A 74 24.31 -4.79 -19.05
CA ALA A 74 24.04 -4.40 -20.43
C ALA A 74 24.64 -3.03 -20.77
N LEU A 75 24.50 -2.05 -19.86
CA LEU A 75 25.10 -0.73 -20.02
C LEU A 75 26.63 -0.78 -20.01
N ALA A 76 27.23 -1.50 -19.06
CA ALA A 76 28.67 -1.61 -18.93
C ALA A 76 29.30 -2.29 -20.17
N THR A 77 28.75 -3.44 -20.57
CA THR A 77 29.27 -4.24 -21.70
C THR A 77 28.88 -3.70 -23.08
N GLY A 78 27.88 -2.80 -23.16
CA GLY A 78 27.30 -2.34 -24.42
C GLY A 78 26.44 -3.40 -25.14
N ARG A 79 26.15 -4.55 -24.51
CA ARG A 79 25.31 -5.61 -25.07
C ARG A 79 23.83 -5.32 -24.86
N LEU A 80 23.29 -4.37 -25.63
CA LEU A 80 21.94 -3.81 -25.49
C LEU A 80 20.86 -4.58 -26.28
N SER A 81 21.04 -5.89 -26.47
CA SER A 81 20.05 -6.73 -27.15
C SER A 81 18.82 -6.95 -26.27
N ASP A 82 17.68 -7.30 -26.88
CA ASP A 82 16.44 -7.54 -26.11
C ASP A 82 16.43 -8.92 -25.41
N THR A 83 17.50 -9.73 -25.56
CA THR A 83 17.57 -11.09 -25.00
C THR A 83 17.48 -11.11 -23.47
N TRP A 84 18.13 -10.15 -22.80
CA TRP A 84 18.10 -10.09 -21.33
C TRP A 84 16.71 -9.74 -20.79
N ILE A 85 15.87 -9.07 -21.57
CA ILE A 85 14.52 -8.67 -21.15
C ILE A 85 13.62 -9.88 -20.98
N ALA A 86 13.69 -10.84 -21.90
CA ALA A 86 12.96 -12.10 -21.76
C ALA A 86 13.41 -12.87 -20.52
N LEU A 87 14.70 -12.80 -20.17
CA LEU A 87 15.27 -13.46 -18.99
C LEU A 87 14.86 -12.77 -17.68
N THR A 88 14.82 -11.44 -17.65
CA THR A 88 14.50 -10.67 -16.43
C THR A 88 13.01 -10.55 -16.17
N ARG A 89 12.15 -10.81 -17.15
CA ARG A 89 10.68 -10.71 -16.98
C ARG A 89 10.16 -11.55 -15.83
N ARG A 90 10.52 -12.83 -15.76
CA ARG A 90 10.04 -13.74 -14.69
C ARG A 90 10.51 -13.25 -13.32
N TRP A 91 11.78 -12.85 -13.22
CA TRP A 91 12.34 -12.26 -11.99
C TRP A 91 11.60 -10.99 -11.58
N THR A 92 11.28 -10.11 -12.54
CA THR A 92 10.55 -8.88 -12.28
C THR A 92 9.13 -9.17 -11.79
N ILE A 93 8.41 -10.12 -12.39
CA ILE A 93 7.06 -10.50 -11.95
C ILE A 93 7.11 -11.13 -10.55
N THR A 94 8.08 -12.00 -10.28
CA THR A 94 8.25 -12.60 -8.96
C THR A 94 8.55 -11.54 -7.89
N ALA A 95 9.47 -10.60 -8.16
CA ALA A 95 9.77 -9.50 -7.25
C ALA A 95 8.55 -8.59 -7.02
N TRP A 96 7.85 -8.23 -8.10
CA TRP A 96 6.61 -7.45 -8.05
C TRP A 96 5.48 -8.17 -7.29
N TYR A 97 5.37 -9.49 -7.43
CA TYR A 97 4.41 -10.31 -6.70
C TYR A 97 4.66 -10.24 -5.20
N PHE A 98 5.91 -10.47 -4.76
CA PHE A 98 6.26 -10.41 -3.35
C PHE A 98 6.09 -9.00 -2.76
N LEU A 99 6.35 -7.94 -3.54
CA LEU A 99 5.95 -6.58 -3.14
C LEU A 99 4.44 -6.42 -2.98
N SER A 100 3.65 -6.92 -3.94
CA SER A 100 2.19 -6.87 -3.87
C SER A 100 1.67 -7.60 -2.63
N LEU A 101 2.21 -8.78 -2.35
CA LEU A 101 1.87 -9.57 -1.18
C LEU A 101 2.28 -8.87 0.12
N GLY A 102 3.49 -8.32 0.17
CA GLY A 102 3.97 -7.56 1.32
C GLY A 102 3.12 -6.33 1.64
N LEU A 103 2.70 -5.57 0.61
CA LEU A 103 1.79 -4.44 0.77
C LEU A 103 0.40 -4.87 1.26
N LEU A 104 -0.16 -5.96 0.69
CA LEU A 104 -1.49 -6.46 1.07
C LEU A 104 -1.51 -7.05 2.49
N ILE A 105 -0.53 -7.89 2.84
CA ILE A 105 -0.43 -8.45 4.19
C ILE A 105 -0.08 -7.34 5.19
N GLY A 106 0.76 -6.37 4.82
CA GLY A 106 1.05 -5.21 5.67
C GLY A 106 -0.20 -4.40 5.97
N GLY A 107 -1.03 -4.12 4.97
CA GLY A 107 -2.32 -3.44 5.19
C GLY A 107 -3.31 -4.28 6.00
N TRP A 108 -3.30 -5.61 5.83
CA TRP A 108 -4.11 -6.52 6.66
C TRP A 108 -3.64 -6.50 8.11
N TRP A 109 -2.33 -6.54 8.34
CA TRP A 109 -1.74 -6.43 9.68
C TRP A 109 -2.08 -5.09 10.35
N SER A 110 -1.93 -3.99 9.61
CA SER A 110 -2.22 -2.64 10.13
C SER A 110 -3.69 -2.52 10.57
N TYR A 111 -4.59 -3.16 9.81
CA TYR A 111 -6.02 -3.22 10.11
C TYR A 111 -6.35 -3.98 11.40
N HIS A 112 -5.54 -4.96 11.79
CA HIS A 112 -5.79 -5.77 13.00
C HIS A 112 -5.09 -5.26 14.24
N VAL A 113 -3.98 -4.58 14.07
CA VAL A 113 -3.10 -4.20 15.18
C VAL A 113 -3.20 -2.73 15.52
N LEU A 114 -3.47 -1.85 14.54
CA LEU A 114 -3.46 -0.42 14.79
C LEU A 114 -4.84 0.09 15.24
N GLY A 115 -4.85 0.78 16.39
CA GLY A 115 -6.06 1.33 17.02
C GLY A 115 -6.82 2.41 16.24
N TRP A 116 -6.37 2.80 15.04
CA TRP A 116 -7.11 3.76 14.21
C TRP A 116 -8.15 3.10 13.31
N GLY A 117 -8.09 1.77 13.10
CA GLY A 117 -9.15 0.96 12.48
C GLY A 117 -9.20 1.00 10.95
N GLY A 118 -8.08 1.22 10.28
CA GLY A 118 -7.98 1.11 8.83
C GLY A 118 -6.72 0.39 8.37
N TYR A 119 -6.60 0.19 7.06
CA TYR A 119 -5.60 -0.67 6.42
C TYR A 119 -4.48 0.07 5.67
N TRP A 120 -4.63 1.39 5.48
CA TRP A 120 -3.66 2.22 4.77
C TRP A 120 -3.72 3.68 5.22
N ALA A 121 -2.58 4.27 5.63
CA ALA A 121 -2.53 5.63 6.15
C ALA A 121 -1.53 6.54 5.41
N TRP A 122 -0.92 6.07 4.32
CA TRP A 122 0.19 6.74 3.64
C TRP A 122 1.40 6.93 4.57
N ASP A 123 1.65 5.97 5.46
CA ASP A 123 2.83 5.99 6.33
C ASP A 123 4.12 6.00 5.46
N PRO A 124 5.17 6.75 5.85
CA PRO A 124 6.39 6.87 5.05
C PRO A 124 7.04 5.54 4.66
N VAL A 125 6.93 4.51 5.50
CA VAL A 125 7.48 3.18 5.21
C VAL A 125 6.55 2.37 4.30
N GLU A 126 5.23 2.51 4.44
CA GLU A 126 4.26 1.97 3.47
C GLU A 126 4.52 2.57 2.08
N ASN A 127 4.68 3.90 2.02
CA ASN A 127 4.99 4.65 0.80
C ASN A 127 6.30 4.18 0.16
N ALA A 128 7.31 3.90 0.98
CA ALA A 128 8.60 3.40 0.55
C ALA A 128 8.51 2.07 -0.22
N ALA A 129 7.64 1.16 0.22
CA ALA A 129 7.38 -0.09 -0.49
C ALA A 129 6.48 0.10 -1.72
N PHE A 130 5.59 1.10 -1.70
CA PHE A 130 4.65 1.36 -2.78
C PHE A 130 5.30 1.98 -4.03
N MET A 131 6.28 2.87 -3.85
CA MET A 131 6.99 3.51 -4.97
C MET A 131 7.67 2.52 -5.94
N PRO A 132 8.50 1.55 -5.51
CA PRO A 132 9.08 0.57 -6.42
C PRO A 132 8.02 -0.37 -7.02
N TRP A 133 6.89 -0.60 -6.34
CA TRP A 133 5.77 -1.33 -6.92
C TRP A 133 5.16 -0.59 -8.13
N LEU A 134 5.00 0.74 -8.04
CA LEU A 134 4.50 1.58 -9.13
C LEU A 134 5.47 1.60 -10.33
N THR A 135 6.75 1.86 -10.10
CA THR A 135 7.76 1.91 -11.18
C THR A 135 8.04 0.53 -11.78
N GLY A 136 7.99 -0.52 -10.97
CA GLY A 136 8.06 -1.91 -11.43
C GLY A 136 6.86 -2.29 -12.29
N THR A 137 5.65 -1.84 -11.92
CA THR A 137 4.44 -2.00 -12.73
C THR A 137 4.55 -1.27 -14.06
N ALA A 138 5.11 -0.05 -14.07
CA ALA A 138 5.37 0.71 -15.29
C ALA A 138 6.28 -0.09 -16.22
N PHE A 139 7.38 -0.63 -15.69
CA PHE A 139 8.32 -1.46 -16.45
C PHE A 139 7.67 -2.73 -17.02
N LEU A 140 6.88 -3.45 -16.21
CA LEU A 140 6.16 -4.65 -16.67
C LEU A 140 5.20 -4.38 -17.83
N HIS A 141 4.71 -3.15 -17.99
CA HIS A 141 3.86 -2.74 -19.09
C HIS A 141 4.68 -2.21 -20.29
N SER A 142 5.67 -1.35 -20.05
CA SER A 142 6.49 -0.75 -21.12
C SER A 142 7.41 -1.75 -21.80
N VAL A 143 7.83 -2.80 -21.10
CA VAL A 143 8.62 -3.89 -21.67
C VAL A 143 7.90 -4.60 -22.83
N MET A 144 6.56 -4.65 -22.79
CA MET A 144 5.75 -5.22 -23.87
C MET A 144 5.84 -4.39 -25.16
N ILE A 145 5.97 -3.08 -25.05
CA ILE A 145 6.20 -2.21 -26.21
C ILE A 145 7.60 -2.47 -26.77
N GLN A 146 8.62 -2.56 -25.91
CA GLN A 146 9.98 -2.82 -26.39
C GLN A 146 10.07 -4.16 -27.13
N GLU A 147 9.51 -5.24 -26.57
CA GLU A 147 9.49 -6.56 -27.23
C GLU A 147 8.81 -6.54 -28.60
N ARG A 148 7.74 -5.74 -28.77
CA ARG A 148 6.93 -5.74 -30.00
C ARG A 148 7.33 -4.67 -31.02
N ARG A 149 7.90 -3.56 -30.57
CA ARG A 149 8.14 -2.35 -31.37
C ARG A 149 9.59 -1.89 -31.36
N ARG A 150 10.46 -2.50 -30.53
CA ARG A 150 11.86 -2.09 -30.34
C ARG A 150 12.01 -0.60 -29.97
N MET A 151 11.01 -0.05 -29.29
CA MET A 151 10.98 1.32 -28.77
C MET A 151 11.20 1.31 -27.25
N LEU A 152 11.39 2.49 -26.65
CA LEU A 152 11.45 2.70 -25.20
C LEU A 152 12.59 1.97 -24.46
N LYS A 153 13.68 1.64 -25.15
CA LYS A 153 14.85 0.98 -24.52
C LYS A 153 15.40 1.79 -23.36
N LEU A 154 15.70 3.07 -23.62
CA LEU A 154 16.16 4.02 -22.61
C LEU A 154 15.20 4.07 -21.42
N TRP A 155 13.90 4.28 -21.69
CA TRP A 155 12.85 4.35 -20.68
C TRP A 155 12.79 3.11 -19.80
N ASN A 156 12.84 1.91 -20.39
CA ASN A 156 12.79 0.66 -19.65
C ASN A 156 14.00 0.45 -18.75
N ILE A 157 15.20 0.78 -19.23
CA ILE A 157 16.41 0.73 -18.40
C ILE A 157 16.31 1.75 -17.26
N SER A 158 15.86 2.98 -17.53
CA SER A 158 15.63 4.00 -16.50
C SER A 158 14.62 3.54 -15.44
N LEU A 159 13.53 2.89 -15.83
CA LEU A 159 12.54 2.36 -14.88
C LEU A 159 13.11 1.24 -14.00
N VAL A 160 13.95 0.36 -14.55
CA VAL A 160 14.62 -0.69 -13.77
C VAL A 160 15.58 -0.08 -12.75
N ILE A 161 16.40 0.88 -13.18
CA ILE A 161 17.32 1.62 -12.29
C ILE A 161 16.53 2.35 -11.20
N LEU A 162 15.47 3.07 -11.58
CA LEU A 162 14.61 3.81 -10.65
C LEU A 162 13.96 2.86 -9.65
N THR A 163 13.41 1.74 -10.10
CA THR A 163 12.76 0.75 -9.23
C THR A 163 13.72 0.22 -8.17
N PHE A 164 14.93 -0.20 -8.56
CA PHE A 164 15.93 -0.67 -7.60
C PHE A 164 16.46 0.46 -6.69
N SER A 165 16.63 1.66 -7.22
CA SER A 165 17.02 2.81 -6.40
C SER A 165 15.96 3.13 -5.33
N LEU A 166 14.67 2.97 -5.66
CA LEU A 166 13.57 3.15 -4.72
C LEU A 166 13.53 2.05 -3.63
N THR A 167 13.95 0.82 -3.91
CA THR A 167 14.07 -0.21 -2.85
C THR A 167 15.19 0.11 -1.87
N LEU A 168 16.32 0.65 -2.35
CA LEU A 168 17.40 1.15 -1.50
C LEU A 168 16.96 2.39 -0.70
N PHE A 169 16.23 3.31 -1.33
CA PHE A 169 15.64 4.45 -0.64
C PHE A 169 14.67 4.02 0.47
N GLY A 170 13.83 3.01 0.22
CA GLY A 170 12.96 2.49 1.26
C GLY A 170 13.70 1.83 2.42
N THR A 171 14.79 1.13 2.12
CA THR A 171 15.69 0.56 3.15
C THR A 171 16.37 1.66 3.97
N PHE A 172 16.77 2.76 3.33
CA PHE A 172 17.26 3.94 4.02
C PHE A 172 16.20 4.54 4.97
N LEU A 173 14.95 4.71 4.52
CA LEU A 173 13.89 5.28 5.35
C LEU A 173 13.61 4.44 6.60
N THR A 174 13.52 3.10 6.46
CA THR A 174 13.20 2.20 7.58
C THR A 174 14.33 2.08 8.62
N ARG A 175 15.58 2.37 8.23
CA ARG A 175 16.79 2.19 9.06
C ARG A 175 17.43 3.47 9.57
N SER A 176 17.03 4.63 9.04
CA SER A 176 17.63 5.91 9.39
C SER A 176 16.91 6.63 10.53
N GLY A 177 15.61 6.39 10.70
CA GLY A 177 14.77 7.08 11.69
C GLY A 177 14.60 8.58 11.40
N VAL A 178 14.90 9.02 10.18
CA VAL A 178 14.82 10.43 9.76
C VAL A 178 13.39 10.94 9.63
N ILE A 179 12.43 10.05 9.40
CA ILE A 179 11.00 10.36 9.39
C ILE A 179 10.31 9.49 10.44
N ALA A 180 9.36 10.08 11.18
CA ALA A 180 8.50 9.33 12.08
C ALA A 180 7.62 8.35 11.30
N SER A 181 7.68 7.07 11.68
CA SER A 181 6.87 6.00 11.12
C SER A 181 6.68 4.92 12.18
N VAL A 182 5.49 4.30 12.18
CA VAL A 182 5.19 3.14 13.04
C VAL A 182 6.03 1.91 12.69
N HIS A 183 6.59 1.88 11.47
CA HIS A 183 7.41 0.79 10.94
C HIS A 183 8.92 1.09 11.00
N ALA A 184 9.35 2.13 11.72
CA ALA A 184 10.77 2.44 11.87
C ALA A 184 11.41 1.53 12.95
N PHE A 185 12.42 0.73 12.58
CA PHE A 185 12.95 -0.33 13.45
C PHE A 185 14.12 0.11 14.32
N THR A 186 14.95 1.07 13.87
CA THR A 186 16.15 1.48 14.61
C THR A 186 16.56 2.92 14.28
N GLN A 187 17.03 3.66 15.27
CA GLN A 187 17.79 4.90 15.08
C GLN A 187 19.29 4.59 15.18
N GLY A 188 19.94 4.33 14.04
CA GLY A 188 21.33 3.88 13.99
C GLY A 188 22.15 4.57 12.91
N SER A 189 23.48 4.52 13.04
CA SER A 189 24.42 5.08 12.04
C SER A 189 24.35 4.41 10.67
N ILE A 190 23.73 3.23 10.59
CA ILE A 190 23.57 2.44 9.35
C ILE A 190 22.77 3.20 8.29
N GLY A 191 21.84 4.08 8.68
CA GLY A 191 21.07 4.88 7.72
C GLY A 191 21.96 5.69 6.76
N ILE A 192 23.03 6.29 7.27
CA ILE A 192 23.98 7.07 6.45
C ILE A 192 24.71 6.16 5.45
N MET A 193 25.03 4.91 5.83
CA MET A 193 25.66 3.95 4.92
C MET A 193 24.72 3.60 3.75
N PHE A 194 23.43 3.37 4.03
CA PHE A 194 22.44 3.14 2.97
C PHE A 194 22.26 4.35 2.06
N LEU A 195 22.29 5.57 2.62
CA LEU A 195 22.22 6.80 1.84
C LEU A 195 23.45 6.95 0.92
N GLY A 196 24.65 6.71 1.43
CA GLY A 196 25.88 6.71 0.63
C GLY A 196 25.89 5.64 -0.45
N PHE A 197 25.42 4.43 -0.14
CA PHE A 197 25.29 3.35 -1.10
C PHE A 197 24.25 3.67 -2.19
N LEU A 198 23.09 4.22 -1.81
CA LEU A 198 22.08 4.70 -2.76
C LEU A 198 22.68 5.76 -3.69
N ALA A 199 23.40 6.75 -3.15
CA ALA A 199 24.05 7.78 -3.96
C ALA A 199 25.05 7.17 -4.95
N LEU A 200 25.90 6.24 -4.51
CA LEU A 200 26.84 5.53 -5.38
C LEU A 200 26.12 4.78 -6.51
N VAL A 201 25.08 4.01 -6.18
CA VAL A 201 24.30 3.23 -7.14
C VAL A 201 23.64 4.13 -8.18
N VAL A 202 22.98 5.20 -7.74
CA VAL A 202 22.30 6.16 -8.62
C VAL A 202 23.32 6.85 -9.52
N LEU A 203 24.41 7.38 -8.97
CA LEU A 203 25.44 8.08 -9.74
C LEU A 203 26.08 7.18 -10.79
N LEU A 204 26.48 5.95 -10.42
CA LEU A 204 27.06 5.00 -11.36
C LEU A 204 26.07 4.62 -12.46
N ALA A 205 24.81 4.34 -12.11
CA ALA A 205 23.79 4.00 -13.07
C ALA A 205 23.49 5.16 -14.04
N LEU A 206 23.41 6.39 -13.55
CA LEU A 206 23.21 7.59 -14.38
C LEU A 206 24.42 7.87 -15.29
N CYS A 207 25.65 7.74 -14.79
CA CYS A 207 26.86 7.86 -15.61
C CYS A 207 26.89 6.84 -16.74
N LEU A 208 26.57 5.57 -16.45
CA LEU A 208 26.48 4.51 -17.45
C LEU A 208 25.35 4.77 -18.47
N LEU A 209 24.20 5.26 -18.01
CA LEU A 209 23.08 5.60 -18.86
C LEU A 209 23.42 6.77 -19.81
N ALA A 210 24.07 7.81 -19.28
CA ALA A 210 24.55 8.95 -20.06
C ALA A 210 25.61 8.51 -21.08
N TRP A 211 26.55 7.64 -20.68
CA TRP A 211 27.57 7.11 -21.58
C TRP A 211 26.98 6.26 -22.72
N ARG A 212 25.89 5.54 -22.47
CA ARG A 212 25.20 4.71 -23.48
C ARG A 212 23.99 5.38 -24.13
N TRP A 213 23.78 6.68 -23.91
CA TRP A 213 22.58 7.40 -24.33
C TRP A 213 22.25 7.21 -25.81
N ASP A 214 23.22 7.44 -26.70
CA ASP A 214 23.00 7.35 -28.14
C ASP A 214 22.74 5.92 -28.62
N ALA A 215 23.37 4.93 -27.99
CA ALA A 215 23.14 3.52 -28.28
C ALA A 215 21.76 3.02 -27.81
N LEU A 216 21.10 3.76 -26.91
CA LEU A 216 19.78 3.46 -26.38
C LEU A 216 18.63 4.20 -27.08
N ARG A 217 18.93 5.08 -28.04
CA ARG A 217 17.89 5.75 -28.83
C ARG A 217 17.01 4.71 -29.54
N GLY A 218 15.70 4.86 -29.36
CA GLY A 218 14.72 3.95 -29.96
C GLY A 218 14.73 4.04 -31.48
N GLN A 219 14.45 2.93 -32.15
CA GLN A 219 14.40 2.86 -33.62
C GLN A 219 13.01 3.20 -34.20
N GLY A 220 12.04 3.60 -33.37
CA GLY A 220 10.66 3.80 -33.78
C GLY A 220 10.02 5.03 -33.16
N GLU A 221 9.04 5.58 -33.87
CA GLU A 221 8.24 6.74 -33.49
C GLU A 221 6.79 6.33 -33.17
N LEU A 222 6.03 7.23 -32.54
CA LEU A 222 4.61 7.02 -32.31
C LEU A 222 3.82 7.36 -33.59
N ASP A 223 3.31 6.32 -34.26
CA ASP A 223 2.58 6.48 -35.53
C ASP A 223 1.23 7.21 -35.39
N SER A 224 0.62 7.20 -34.19
CA SER A 224 -0.70 7.79 -33.93
C SER A 224 -0.91 8.09 -32.45
N VAL A 225 -1.62 9.17 -32.17
CA VAL A 225 -2.10 9.52 -30.82
C VAL A 225 -3.08 8.48 -30.29
N VAL A 226 -3.96 7.95 -31.14
CA VAL A 226 -4.91 6.88 -30.77
C VAL A 226 -4.36 5.54 -31.22
N SER A 227 -3.59 4.92 -30.33
CA SER A 227 -2.92 3.64 -30.54
C SER A 227 -2.72 2.91 -29.21
N ARG A 228 -2.42 1.62 -29.28
CA ARG A 228 -2.10 0.83 -28.08
C ARG A 228 -0.81 1.35 -27.44
N GLU A 229 0.15 1.75 -28.24
CA GLU A 229 1.43 2.34 -27.85
C GLU A 229 1.20 3.59 -26.99
N SER A 230 0.33 4.49 -27.44
CA SER A 230 -0.02 5.71 -26.70
C SER A 230 -0.72 5.39 -25.37
N ALA A 231 -1.62 4.40 -25.34
CA ALA A 231 -2.28 3.98 -24.10
C ALA A 231 -1.27 3.43 -23.07
N PHE A 232 -0.31 2.61 -23.53
CA PHE A 232 0.75 2.09 -22.67
C PHE A 232 1.74 3.17 -22.21
N LEU A 233 2.04 4.16 -23.07
CA LEU A 233 2.87 5.31 -22.71
C LEU A 233 2.17 6.17 -21.65
N LEU A 234 0.89 6.50 -21.84
CA LEU A 234 0.10 7.27 -20.88
C LEU A 234 0.00 6.53 -19.53
N ASN A 235 -0.23 5.21 -19.56
CA ASN A 235 -0.18 4.36 -18.36
C ASN A 235 1.15 4.49 -17.61
N ASN A 236 2.26 4.46 -18.35
CA ASN A 236 3.60 4.61 -17.76
C ASN A 236 3.80 6.00 -17.13
N VAL A 237 3.40 7.06 -17.83
CA VAL A 237 3.48 8.43 -17.30
C VAL A 237 2.65 8.58 -16.04
N MET A 238 1.42 8.05 -16.02
CA MET A 238 0.56 8.08 -14.83
C MET A 238 1.15 7.31 -13.64
N LEU A 239 1.73 6.12 -13.87
CA LEU A 239 2.39 5.34 -12.81
C LEU A 239 3.62 6.06 -12.25
N VAL A 240 4.45 6.66 -13.11
CA VAL A 240 5.63 7.44 -12.68
C VAL A 240 5.21 8.74 -11.98
N ALA A 241 4.15 9.41 -12.44
CA ALA A 241 3.59 10.59 -11.78
C ALA A 241 3.03 10.25 -10.38
N ALA A 242 2.36 9.11 -10.23
CA ALA A 242 1.92 8.61 -8.93
C ALA A 242 3.12 8.32 -8.02
N ALA A 243 4.14 7.63 -8.53
CA ALA A 243 5.36 7.35 -7.77
C ALA A 243 6.08 8.63 -7.33
N PHE A 244 6.19 9.63 -8.23
CA PHE A 244 6.76 10.93 -7.93
C PHE A 244 5.97 11.69 -6.86
N THR A 245 4.64 11.65 -6.94
CA THR A 245 3.76 12.26 -5.92
C THR A 245 3.99 11.64 -4.55
N VAL A 246 4.06 10.31 -4.49
CA VAL A 246 4.33 9.57 -3.25
C VAL A 246 5.73 9.90 -2.72
N PHE A 247 6.74 9.91 -3.59
CA PHE A 247 8.11 10.29 -3.24
C PHE A 247 8.16 11.70 -2.67
N PHE A 248 7.59 12.67 -3.38
CA PHE A 248 7.59 14.07 -2.99
C PHE A 248 6.87 14.27 -1.66
N GLY A 249 5.65 13.74 -1.51
CA GLY A 249 4.91 13.84 -0.24
C GLY A 249 5.65 13.19 0.94
N THR A 250 6.37 12.09 0.71
CA THR A 250 7.16 11.41 1.74
C THR A 250 8.41 12.20 2.12
N VAL A 251 9.10 12.82 1.15
CA VAL A 251 10.36 13.55 1.38
C VAL A 251 10.11 15.01 1.79
N PHE A 252 8.95 15.58 1.50
CA PHE A 252 8.65 16.98 1.75
C PHE A 252 8.83 17.41 3.23
N PRO A 253 8.42 16.63 4.24
CA PRO A 253 8.75 16.93 5.65
C PRO A 253 10.23 17.16 5.91
N LEU A 254 11.10 16.33 5.33
CA LEU A 254 12.56 16.45 5.46
C LEU A 254 13.09 17.72 4.78
N LEU A 255 12.56 18.04 3.60
CA LEU A 255 12.93 19.26 2.87
C LEU A 255 12.51 20.53 3.61
N SER A 256 11.29 20.54 4.17
CA SER A 256 10.78 21.66 4.97
C SER A 256 11.63 21.88 6.21
N GLU A 257 12.00 20.81 6.91
CA GLU A 257 12.88 20.91 8.08
C GLU A 257 14.28 21.41 7.67
N ALA A 258 14.87 20.86 6.61
CA ALA A 258 16.22 21.23 6.17
C ALA A 258 16.32 22.69 5.67
N VAL A 259 15.29 23.19 4.98
CA VAL A 259 15.31 24.53 4.36
C VAL A 259 14.72 25.61 5.26
N ARG A 260 13.62 25.31 5.97
CA ARG A 260 12.86 26.29 6.76
C ARG A 260 12.99 26.07 8.27
N GLY A 261 13.57 24.96 8.73
CA GLY A 261 13.60 24.61 10.15
C GLY A 261 12.23 24.22 10.73
N VAL A 262 11.22 24.00 9.88
CA VAL A 262 9.85 23.70 10.30
C VAL A 262 9.49 22.27 9.94
N LYS A 263 9.14 21.48 10.96
CA LYS A 263 8.58 20.15 10.79
C LYS A 263 7.13 20.25 10.34
N VAL A 264 6.83 19.67 9.20
CA VAL A 264 5.47 19.53 8.65
C VAL A 264 5.12 18.06 8.51
N SER A 265 3.83 17.74 8.52
CA SER A 265 3.33 16.40 8.22
C SER A 265 2.51 16.45 6.94
N VAL A 266 2.69 15.45 6.08
CA VAL A 266 1.92 15.28 4.85
C VAL A 266 1.03 14.06 5.02
N GLY A 267 -0.28 14.28 5.12
CA GLY A 267 -1.27 13.23 5.35
C GLY A 267 -2.02 12.81 4.09
N ALA A 268 -2.96 11.87 4.28
CA ALA A 268 -3.81 11.32 3.22
C ALA A 268 -4.46 12.33 2.26
N PRO A 269 -4.91 13.55 2.68
CA PRO A 269 -5.52 14.50 1.76
C PRO A 269 -4.61 14.88 0.57
N PHE A 270 -3.30 15.07 0.80
CA PHE A 270 -2.35 15.40 -0.26
C PHE A 270 -2.23 14.25 -1.27
N PHE A 271 -1.97 13.04 -0.77
CA PHE A 271 -1.78 11.88 -1.62
C PHE A 271 -3.06 11.53 -2.38
N ASN A 272 -4.22 11.56 -1.72
CA ASN A 272 -5.50 11.23 -2.34
C ASN A 272 -5.90 12.26 -3.41
N ALA A 273 -5.64 13.55 -3.19
CA ALA A 273 -5.98 14.60 -4.16
C ALA A 273 -5.32 14.39 -5.53
N VAL A 274 -4.12 13.82 -5.56
CA VAL A 274 -3.36 13.58 -6.80
C VAL A 274 -3.49 12.14 -7.27
N ASN A 275 -3.32 11.16 -6.39
CA ASN A 275 -3.27 9.76 -6.77
C ASN A 275 -4.64 9.17 -7.12
N VAL A 276 -5.74 9.62 -6.51
CA VAL A 276 -7.07 9.10 -6.85
C VAL A 276 -7.42 9.37 -8.33
N PRO A 277 -7.30 10.61 -8.86
CA PRO A 277 -7.48 10.86 -10.29
C PRO A 277 -6.56 10.03 -11.18
N LEU A 278 -5.28 9.88 -10.80
CA LEU A 278 -4.33 9.05 -11.55
C LEU A 278 -4.75 7.58 -11.58
N PHE A 279 -5.16 7.00 -10.45
CA PHE A 279 -5.63 5.61 -10.38
C PHE A 279 -6.93 5.38 -11.15
N LEU A 280 -7.86 6.34 -11.17
CA LEU A 280 -9.04 6.26 -12.04
C LEU A 280 -8.66 6.25 -13.51
N GLY A 281 -7.70 7.10 -13.91
CA GLY A 281 -7.13 7.09 -15.25
C GLY A 281 -6.49 5.73 -15.59
N LEU A 282 -5.73 5.16 -14.66
CA LEU A 282 -5.12 3.84 -14.81
C LEU A 282 -6.15 2.72 -14.95
N ILE A 283 -7.21 2.71 -14.12
CA ILE A 283 -8.32 1.75 -14.24
C ILE A 283 -8.97 1.87 -15.62
N PHE A 284 -9.27 3.08 -16.09
CA PHE A 284 -9.80 3.29 -17.42
C PHE A 284 -8.86 2.73 -18.51
N LEU A 285 -7.56 2.99 -18.42
CA LEU A 285 -6.56 2.48 -19.35
C LEU A 285 -6.43 0.94 -19.32
N MET A 286 -6.69 0.27 -18.18
CA MET A 286 -6.75 -1.19 -18.13
C MET A 286 -7.86 -1.76 -19.01
N GLY A 287 -8.98 -1.04 -19.16
CA GLY A 287 -10.07 -1.45 -20.05
C GLY A 287 -9.81 -1.12 -21.52
N VAL A 288 -9.12 -0.01 -21.78
CA VAL A 288 -8.89 0.52 -23.12
C VAL A 288 -7.68 -0.12 -23.82
N GLY A 289 -6.54 -0.18 -23.14
CA GLY A 289 -5.26 -0.62 -23.70
C GLY A 289 -5.31 -1.98 -24.41
N PRO A 290 -5.88 -3.05 -23.80
CA PRO A 290 -5.91 -4.37 -24.41
C PRO A 290 -6.75 -4.46 -25.70
N LEU A 291 -7.78 -3.62 -25.84
CA LEU A 291 -8.75 -3.67 -26.95
C LEU A 291 -8.40 -2.72 -28.11
N ILE A 292 -7.60 -1.67 -27.89
CA ILE A 292 -7.13 -0.78 -28.96
C ILE A 292 -6.11 -1.51 -29.86
N ALA A 293 -6.15 -1.27 -31.17
CA ALA A 293 -5.20 -1.84 -32.13
C ALA A 293 -3.80 -1.18 -32.04
N TRP A 294 -2.75 -1.92 -32.40
CA TRP A 294 -1.41 -1.37 -32.58
C TRP A 294 -1.37 -0.40 -33.77
N ARG A 295 -0.44 0.58 -33.74
CA ARG A 295 -0.26 1.65 -34.73
C ARG A 295 -1.41 2.63 -34.81
N ARG A 296 -2.58 2.19 -35.29
CA ARG A 296 -3.74 3.07 -35.50
C ARG A 296 -5.03 2.31 -35.23
N ALA A 297 -5.89 2.89 -34.39
CA ALA A 297 -7.24 2.41 -34.23
C ALA A 297 -8.13 2.93 -35.36
N SER A 298 -8.89 2.04 -36.03
CA SER A 298 -9.95 2.47 -36.95
C SER A 298 -11.24 2.78 -36.17
N PRO A 299 -12.06 3.75 -36.64
CA PRO A 299 -13.34 4.08 -36.00
C PRO A 299 -14.27 2.86 -35.83
N ASP A 300 -14.32 1.98 -36.83
CA ASP A 300 -15.15 0.76 -36.78
C ASP A 300 -14.67 -0.22 -35.70
N ASN A 301 -13.36 -0.36 -35.54
CA ASN A 301 -12.77 -1.21 -34.51
C ASN A 301 -13.08 -0.66 -33.11
N LEU A 302 -12.95 0.65 -32.92
CA LEU A 302 -13.32 1.33 -31.68
C LEU A 302 -14.80 1.13 -31.35
N ARG A 303 -15.70 1.35 -32.33
CA ARG A 303 -17.14 1.15 -32.16
C ARG A 303 -17.45 -0.29 -31.74
N ARG A 304 -16.89 -1.28 -32.46
CA ARG A 304 -17.12 -2.70 -32.20
C ARG A 304 -16.58 -3.16 -30.84
N ASN A 305 -15.55 -2.53 -30.32
CA ASN A 305 -14.90 -2.95 -29.08
C ASN A 305 -15.42 -2.21 -27.84
N PHE A 306 -15.84 -0.95 -27.98
CA PHE A 306 -16.14 -0.10 -26.83
C PHE A 306 -17.61 0.25 -26.65
N VAL A 307 -18.46 0.23 -27.68
CA VAL A 307 -19.89 0.60 -27.51
C VAL A 307 -20.57 -0.28 -26.47
N GLY A 308 -20.44 -1.60 -26.55
CA GLY A 308 -21.03 -2.53 -25.58
C GLY A 308 -20.55 -2.28 -24.15
N PRO A 309 -19.24 -2.32 -23.87
CA PRO A 309 -18.71 -2.04 -22.54
C PRO A 309 -19.05 -0.64 -22.01
N ILE A 310 -19.03 0.41 -22.84
CA ILE A 310 -19.41 1.77 -22.44
C ILE A 310 -20.87 1.81 -22.01
N LEU A 311 -21.78 1.21 -22.78
CA LEU A 311 -23.19 1.14 -22.42
C LEU A 311 -23.40 0.39 -21.10
N ILE A 312 -22.67 -0.70 -20.88
CA ILE A 312 -22.69 -1.44 -19.61
C ILE A 312 -22.18 -0.57 -18.45
N GLY A 313 -21.11 0.20 -18.65
CA GLY A 313 -20.58 1.13 -17.64
C GLY A 313 -21.56 2.26 -17.30
N ILE A 314 -22.20 2.87 -18.33
CA ILE A 314 -23.22 3.91 -18.14
C ILE A 314 -24.45 3.34 -17.42
N ALA A 315 -24.92 2.15 -17.81
CA ALA A 315 -26.01 1.46 -17.14
C ALA A 315 -25.66 1.18 -15.67
N ALA A 316 -24.43 0.73 -15.38
CA ALA A 316 -23.95 0.53 -14.02
C ALA A 316 -23.94 1.84 -13.22
N ALA A 317 -23.48 2.95 -13.80
CA ALA A 317 -23.52 4.25 -13.15
C ALA A 317 -24.96 4.67 -12.79
N ALA A 318 -25.90 4.49 -13.73
CA ALA A 318 -27.32 4.77 -13.49
C ALA A 318 -27.88 3.87 -12.38
N ILE A 319 -27.60 2.55 -12.43
CA ILE A 319 -28.02 1.60 -11.39
C ILE A 319 -27.48 2.04 -10.02
N PHE A 320 -26.19 2.32 -9.89
CA PHE A 320 -25.59 2.75 -8.63
C PHE A 320 -26.22 4.04 -8.09
N TYR A 321 -26.51 5.00 -8.97
CA TYR A 321 -27.21 6.22 -8.59
C TYR A 321 -28.62 5.94 -8.05
N PHE A 322 -29.41 5.10 -8.75
CA PHE A 322 -30.79 4.79 -8.35
C PHE A 322 -30.91 3.89 -7.12
N VAL A 323 -29.92 3.03 -6.85
CA VAL A 323 -29.86 2.24 -5.59
C VAL A 323 -29.34 3.04 -4.40
N GLY A 324 -29.06 4.34 -4.57
CA GLY A 324 -28.78 5.26 -3.47
C GLY A 324 -27.31 5.60 -3.24
N VAL A 325 -26.38 5.21 -4.13
CA VAL A 325 -25.00 5.70 -4.06
C VAL A 325 -25.00 7.19 -4.43
N ARG A 326 -24.53 8.05 -3.52
CA ARG A 326 -24.54 9.51 -3.73
C ARG A 326 -23.17 10.12 -4.02
N SER A 327 -22.09 9.46 -3.62
CA SER A 327 -20.74 9.94 -3.92
C SER A 327 -20.43 9.79 -5.41
N THR A 328 -20.21 10.91 -6.11
CA THR A 328 -19.82 10.93 -7.54
C THR A 328 -18.56 10.12 -7.77
N LEU A 329 -17.58 10.24 -6.87
CA LEU A 329 -16.34 9.48 -6.95
C LEU A 329 -16.61 7.97 -6.85
N ALA A 330 -17.47 7.54 -5.93
CA ALA A 330 -17.83 6.13 -5.79
C ALA A 330 -18.56 5.60 -7.04
N ILE A 331 -19.54 6.35 -7.57
CA ILE A 331 -20.25 5.98 -8.81
C ILE A 331 -19.26 5.83 -9.97
N LEU A 332 -18.34 6.79 -10.12
CA LEU A 332 -17.33 6.77 -11.18
C LEU A 332 -16.40 5.56 -11.03
N THR A 333 -15.87 5.29 -9.85
CA THR A 333 -14.99 4.13 -9.63
C THR A 333 -15.72 2.82 -9.92
N LEU A 334 -16.93 2.64 -9.38
CA LEU A 334 -17.69 1.39 -9.55
C LEU A 334 -18.17 1.18 -10.98
N SER A 335 -18.57 2.24 -11.68
CA SER A 335 -18.93 2.12 -13.11
C SER A 335 -17.71 1.85 -13.98
N LEU A 336 -16.53 2.42 -13.66
CA LEU A 336 -15.28 2.10 -14.32
C LEU A 336 -14.86 0.65 -14.09
N THR A 337 -14.98 0.11 -12.87
CA THR A 337 -14.66 -1.32 -12.63
C THR A 337 -15.60 -2.24 -13.41
N VAL A 338 -16.89 -1.91 -13.50
CA VAL A 338 -17.85 -2.66 -14.32
C VAL A 338 -17.53 -2.55 -15.82
N PHE A 339 -17.17 -1.35 -16.31
CA PHE A 339 -16.71 -1.14 -17.68
C PHE A 339 -15.49 -2.01 -18.02
N VAL A 340 -14.46 -2.01 -17.17
CA VAL A 340 -13.24 -2.81 -17.40
C VAL A 340 -13.52 -4.31 -17.28
N ALA A 341 -14.36 -4.73 -16.34
CA ALA A 341 -14.78 -6.13 -16.25
C ALA A 341 -15.52 -6.58 -17.53
N ALA A 342 -16.35 -5.70 -18.11
CA ALA A 342 -17.03 -5.97 -19.38
C ALA A 342 -16.06 -6.05 -20.56
N THR A 343 -15.01 -5.22 -20.62
CA THR A 343 -13.99 -5.32 -21.68
C THR A 343 -13.19 -6.62 -21.59
N ILE A 344 -12.80 -7.03 -20.37
CA ILE A 344 -12.12 -8.31 -20.13
C ILE A 344 -13.04 -9.49 -20.50
N GLY A 345 -14.30 -9.45 -20.07
CA GLY A 345 -15.30 -10.47 -20.39
C GLY A 345 -15.56 -10.60 -21.89
N LEU A 346 -15.62 -9.47 -22.61
CA LEU A 346 -15.77 -9.44 -24.06
C LEU A 346 -14.58 -10.08 -24.79
N ASP A 347 -13.35 -9.81 -24.35
CA ASP A 347 -12.14 -10.42 -24.92
C ASP A 347 -12.15 -11.94 -24.70
N PHE A 348 -12.42 -12.37 -23.45
CA PHE A 348 -12.48 -13.77 -23.09
C PHE A 348 -13.58 -14.53 -23.85
N TRP A 349 -14.77 -13.93 -23.98
CA TRP A 349 -15.88 -14.48 -24.74
C TRP A 349 -15.54 -14.67 -26.22
N ARG A 350 -14.94 -13.65 -26.87
CA ARG A 350 -14.55 -13.72 -28.28
C ARG A 350 -13.51 -14.80 -28.53
N ALA A 351 -12.50 -14.89 -27.66
CA ALA A 351 -11.46 -15.91 -27.76
C ALA A 351 -12.02 -17.32 -27.55
N THR A 352 -12.93 -17.48 -26.57
CA THR A 352 -13.58 -18.77 -26.31
C THR A 352 -14.47 -19.19 -27.49
N ARG A 353 -15.31 -18.27 -27.99
CA ARG A 353 -16.21 -18.53 -29.12
C ARG A 353 -15.47 -18.92 -30.40
N ALA A 354 -14.29 -18.34 -30.64
CA ALA A 354 -13.45 -18.72 -31.78
C ALA A 354 -13.02 -20.20 -31.72
N ARG A 355 -12.75 -20.73 -30.53
CA ARG A 355 -12.36 -22.15 -30.32
C ARG A 355 -13.56 -23.11 -30.29
N LEU A 356 -14.72 -22.63 -29.84
CA LEU A 356 -15.95 -23.42 -29.98
C LEU A 356 -16.28 -23.69 -31.46
N ARG A 357 -16.03 -22.71 -32.34
CA ARG A 357 -16.20 -22.87 -33.80
C ARG A 357 -15.24 -23.89 -34.41
N THR A 358 -14.13 -24.20 -33.75
CA THR A 358 -13.20 -25.26 -34.17
C THR A 358 -13.53 -26.62 -33.54
N GLY A 359 -14.71 -26.76 -32.93
CA GLY A 359 -15.20 -28.03 -32.36
C GLY A 359 -14.74 -28.34 -30.94
N GLU A 360 -14.09 -27.40 -30.24
CA GLU A 360 -13.72 -27.62 -28.83
C GLU A 360 -14.91 -27.46 -27.88
N SER A 361 -14.93 -28.21 -26.77
CA SER A 361 -15.90 -27.98 -25.68
C SER A 361 -15.59 -26.69 -24.93
N VAL A 362 -16.60 -26.10 -24.27
CA VAL A 362 -16.43 -24.85 -23.49
C VAL A 362 -15.32 -24.97 -22.46
N VAL A 363 -15.26 -26.08 -21.71
CA VAL A 363 -14.23 -26.32 -20.69
C VAL A 363 -12.84 -26.40 -21.31
N ARG A 364 -12.67 -27.10 -22.45
CA ARG A 364 -11.37 -27.22 -23.12
C ARG A 364 -10.92 -25.90 -23.75
N ALA A 365 -11.86 -25.13 -24.29
CA ALA A 365 -11.61 -23.81 -24.84
C ALA A 365 -11.11 -22.85 -23.76
N THR A 366 -11.80 -22.74 -22.62
CA THR A 366 -11.44 -21.83 -21.53
C THR A 366 -10.16 -22.25 -20.82
N THR A 367 -10.04 -23.51 -20.39
CA THR A 367 -8.81 -24.02 -19.74
C THR A 367 -7.60 -23.94 -20.66
N GLY A 368 -7.79 -24.23 -21.96
CA GLY A 368 -6.72 -24.10 -22.93
C GLY A 368 -6.30 -22.65 -23.16
N LEU A 369 -7.20 -21.66 -23.05
CA LEU A 369 -6.83 -20.23 -23.17
C LEU A 369 -5.96 -19.82 -22.00
N LEU A 370 -6.34 -20.20 -20.78
CA LEU A 370 -5.58 -19.94 -19.57
C LEU A 370 -4.20 -20.61 -19.61
N ALA A 371 -4.11 -21.85 -20.09
CA ALA A 371 -2.85 -22.58 -20.14
C ALA A 371 -1.91 -22.17 -21.30
N ARG A 372 -2.45 -21.86 -22.48
CA ARG A 372 -1.65 -21.55 -23.69
C ARG A 372 -1.31 -20.07 -23.84
N HIS A 373 -2.12 -19.18 -23.28
CA HIS A 373 -1.93 -17.72 -23.33
C HIS A 373 -1.87 -17.13 -21.93
N ASN A 374 -1.19 -17.86 -21.03
CA ASN A 374 -1.13 -17.58 -19.61
C ASN A 374 -0.57 -16.18 -19.28
N ARG A 375 0.38 -15.68 -20.07
CA ARG A 375 0.91 -14.30 -19.95
C ARG A 375 -0.17 -13.24 -20.11
N ARG A 376 -1.12 -13.42 -21.04
CA ARG A 376 -2.19 -12.45 -21.31
C ARG A 376 -3.33 -12.60 -20.31
N TYR A 377 -3.86 -13.82 -20.16
CA TYR A 377 -5.02 -14.05 -19.31
C TYR A 377 -4.67 -14.02 -17.82
N GLY A 378 -3.45 -14.39 -17.43
CA GLY A 378 -2.96 -14.14 -16.08
C GLY A 378 -2.90 -12.66 -15.75
N GLY A 379 -2.45 -11.81 -16.69
CA GLY A 379 -2.51 -10.36 -16.56
C GLY A 379 -3.95 -9.83 -16.40
N PHE A 380 -4.92 -10.38 -17.12
CA PHE A 380 -6.33 -10.03 -16.91
C PHE A 380 -6.89 -10.47 -15.56
N VAL A 381 -6.50 -11.65 -15.06
CA VAL A 381 -6.87 -12.07 -13.70
C VAL A 381 -6.26 -11.12 -12.67
N VAL A 382 -5.00 -10.69 -12.84
CA VAL A 382 -4.39 -9.65 -11.99
C VAL A 382 -5.21 -8.36 -12.04
N HIS A 383 -5.57 -7.88 -13.23
CA HIS A 383 -6.39 -6.67 -13.37
C HIS A 383 -7.74 -6.82 -12.67
N LEU A 384 -8.43 -7.96 -12.80
CA LEU A 384 -9.66 -8.23 -12.05
C LEU A 384 -9.43 -8.15 -10.53
N GLY A 385 -8.31 -8.66 -10.02
CA GLY A 385 -7.92 -8.50 -8.61
C GLY A 385 -7.80 -7.03 -8.19
N ILE A 386 -7.17 -6.20 -9.03
CA ILE A 386 -7.09 -4.74 -8.81
C ILE A 386 -8.47 -4.07 -8.85
N LEU A 387 -9.37 -4.47 -9.76
CA LEU A 387 -10.74 -3.94 -9.79
C LEU A 387 -11.51 -4.29 -8.51
N VAL A 388 -11.34 -5.52 -8.00
CA VAL A 388 -11.97 -5.97 -6.74
C VAL A 388 -11.40 -5.19 -5.55
N ILE A 389 -10.08 -4.96 -5.49
CA ILE A 389 -9.46 -4.07 -4.50
C ILE A 389 -10.06 -2.66 -4.58
N ALA A 390 -10.21 -2.10 -5.78
CA ALA A 390 -10.79 -0.76 -5.97
C ALA A 390 -12.25 -0.67 -5.46
N VAL A 391 -13.05 -1.73 -5.63
CA VAL A 391 -14.40 -1.83 -5.04
C VAL A 391 -14.34 -1.82 -3.52
N GLY A 392 -13.44 -2.63 -2.93
CA GLY A 392 -13.26 -2.69 -1.47
C GLY A 392 -12.83 -1.34 -0.88
N VAL A 393 -11.82 -0.69 -1.48
CA VAL A 393 -11.35 0.64 -1.07
C VAL A 393 -12.42 1.71 -1.24
N THR A 394 -13.17 1.70 -2.35
CA THR A 394 -14.26 2.64 -2.55
C THR A 394 -15.33 2.46 -1.49
N GLY A 395 -15.65 1.20 -1.16
CA GLY A 395 -16.70 0.91 -0.19
C GLY A 395 -16.33 1.27 1.25
N SER A 396 -15.10 0.97 1.65
CA SER A 396 -14.60 1.31 2.98
C SER A 396 -14.51 2.83 3.17
N GLN A 397 -14.18 3.59 2.13
CA GLN A 397 -14.09 5.05 2.23
C GLN A 397 -15.45 5.75 2.10
N ALA A 398 -16.36 5.23 1.27
CA ALA A 398 -17.62 5.90 0.98
C ALA A 398 -18.73 5.59 1.98
N TRP A 399 -18.70 4.43 2.65
CA TRP A 399 -19.84 3.95 3.44
C TRP A 399 -19.51 3.47 4.85
N SER A 400 -18.24 3.47 5.25
CA SER A 400 -17.91 3.16 6.65
C SER A 400 -18.32 4.30 7.56
N VAL A 401 -18.75 3.96 8.77
CA VAL A 401 -19.18 4.92 9.79
C VAL A 401 -18.38 4.69 11.05
N GLN A 402 -18.03 5.76 11.74
CA GLN A 402 -17.35 5.69 13.04
C GLN A 402 -17.96 6.70 14.00
N THR A 403 -17.96 6.36 15.28
CA THR A 403 -18.31 7.26 16.38
C THR A 403 -17.36 7.03 17.54
N GLU A 404 -17.13 8.06 18.32
CA GLU A 404 -16.41 7.99 19.59
C GLU A 404 -17.34 8.54 20.67
N THR A 405 -17.61 7.75 21.69
CA THR A 405 -18.58 8.11 22.73
C THR A 405 -18.16 7.55 24.08
N THR A 406 -18.46 8.30 25.13
CA THR A 406 -18.31 7.86 26.52
C THR A 406 -19.60 7.20 26.98
N LEU A 407 -19.51 5.96 27.48
CA LEU A 407 -20.63 5.18 27.97
C LEU A 407 -20.47 4.92 29.46
N LYS A 408 -21.57 5.02 30.21
CA LYS A 408 -21.66 4.50 31.57
C LYS A 408 -21.93 2.99 31.55
N VAL A 409 -21.59 2.31 32.64
CA VAL A 409 -21.95 0.89 32.81
C VAL A 409 -23.46 0.70 32.60
N GLY A 410 -23.83 -0.21 31.71
CA GLY A 410 -25.21 -0.49 31.29
C GLY A 410 -25.73 0.38 30.14
N GLU A 411 -25.05 1.47 29.80
CA GLU A 411 -25.39 2.34 28.68
C GLU A 411 -24.93 1.75 27.34
N ALA A 412 -25.64 2.08 26.26
CA ALA A 412 -25.35 1.56 24.94
C ALA A 412 -25.38 2.64 23.86
N ALA A 413 -24.52 2.48 22.86
CA ALA A 413 -24.49 3.28 21.65
C ALA A 413 -24.99 2.49 20.44
N ASN A 414 -25.78 3.14 19.59
CA ASN A 414 -26.26 2.56 18.33
C ASN A 414 -25.48 3.13 17.15
N ILE A 415 -24.84 2.27 16.36
CA ILE A 415 -24.12 2.67 15.13
C ILE A 415 -24.19 1.57 14.09
N GLY A 416 -24.53 1.94 12.84
CA GLY A 416 -24.50 1.01 11.71
C GLY A 416 -25.40 -0.23 11.86
N GLY A 417 -26.44 -0.18 12.70
CA GLY A 417 -27.30 -1.33 13.00
C GLY A 417 -26.83 -2.18 14.19
N TYR A 418 -25.70 -1.85 14.80
CA TYR A 418 -25.19 -2.48 16.02
C TYR A 418 -25.59 -1.68 17.25
N ASN A 419 -25.94 -2.39 18.32
CA ASN A 419 -26.15 -1.83 19.65
C ASN A 419 -25.02 -2.30 20.57
N VAL A 420 -24.10 -1.40 20.90
CA VAL A 420 -22.90 -1.70 21.69
C VAL A 420 -23.10 -1.20 23.11
N ARG A 421 -23.31 -2.12 24.05
CA ARG A 421 -23.50 -1.81 25.48
C ARG A 421 -22.19 -1.98 26.24
N PHE A 422 -21.83 -1.01 27.06
CA PHE A 422 -20.69 -1.13 27.97
C PHE A 422 -21.11 -1.88 29.23
N ASP A 423 -20.47 -3.02 29.52
CA ASP A 423 -20.84 -3.86 30.65
C ASP A 423 -19.93 -3.63 31.86
N ARG A 424 -18.60 -3.57 31.67
CA ARG A 424 -17.63 -3.42 32.76
C ARG A 424 -16.21 -3.10 32.27
N LEU A 425 -15.39 -2.58 33.18
CA LEU A 425 -13.95 -2.38 33.01
C LEU A 425 -13.18 -3.26 33.99
N GLU A 426 -12.13 -3.94 33.52
CA GLU A 426 -11.28 -4.80 34.35
C GLU A 426 -9.80 -4.47 34.13
N ALA A 427 -9.02 -4.50 35.20
CA ALA A 427 -7.56 -4.43 35.13
C ALA A 427 -6.98 -5.83 35.24
N ALA A 428 -6.01 -6.13 34.39
CA ALA A 428 -5.23 -7.36 34.40
C ALA A 428 -3.73 -7.01 34.38
N GLU A 429 -2.92 -7.83 35.05
CA GLU A 429 -1.47 -7.70 35.03
C GLU A 429 -0.91 -8.89 34.24
N GLU A 430 -0.25 -8.61 33.12
CA GLU A 430 0.47 -9.60 32.31
C GLU A 430 1.97 -9.54 32.65
N SER A 431 2.75 -10.55 32.27
CA SER A 431 4.15 -10.71 32.69
C SER A 431 5.07 -9.55 32.28
N ASN A 432 4.72 -8.80 31.23
CA ASN A 432 5.51 -7.71 30.68
C ASN A 432 4.75 -6.36 30.61
N HIS A 433 3.46 -6.30 30.95
CA HIS A 433 2.67 -5.07 30.91
C HIS A 433 1.39 -5.15 31.76
N ALA A 434 0.91 -4.00 32.22
CA ALA A 434 -0.45 -3.88 32.75
C ALA A 434 -1.45 -3.68 31.60
N LYS A 435 -2.67 -4.19 31.75
CA LYS A 435 -3.70 -4.12 30.72
C LYS A 435 -5.05 -3.78 31.32
N ILE A 436 -5.74 -2.83 30.71
CA ILE A 436 -7.13 -2.50 31.04
C ILE A 436 -8.02 -3.02 29.92
N VAL A 437 -9.07 -3.77 30.26
CA VAL A 437 -10.00 -4.40 29.33
C VAL A 437 -11.39 -3.85 29.55
N GLY A 438 -12.01 -3.33 28.50
CA GLY A 438 -13.43 -2.96 28.52
C GLY A 438 -14.26 -4.09 27.92
N THR A 439 -15.25 -4.59 28.64
CA THR A 439 -16.19 -5.61 28.14
C THR A 439 -17.43 -4.94 27.58
N PHE A 440 -17.77 -5.25 26.33
CA PHE A 440 -18.93 -4.72 25.63
C PHE A 440 -19.78 -5.85 25.06
N THR A 441 -21.08 -5.82 25.33
CA THR A 441 -22.06 -6.69 24.67
C THR A 441 -22.57 -6.01 23.41
N VAL A 442 -22.41 -6.69 22.28
CA VAL A 442 -22.85 -6.22 20.96
C VAL A 442 -24.11 -6.97 20.53
N GLY A 443 -25.20 -6.23 20.36
CA GLY A 443 -26.45 -6.67 19.73
C GLY A 443 -26.58 -6.18 18.28
N GLY A 444 -27.52 -6.77 17.53
CA GLY A 444 -27.74 -6.48 16.10
C GLY A 444 -27.14 -7.51 15.15
N THR A 445 -26.29 -8.41 15.65
CA THR A 445 -25.81 -9.63 14.98
C THR A 445 -26.79 -10.79 15.16
N ARG A 446 -26.67 -11.85 14.36
CA ARG A 446 -27.51 -13.07 14.50
C ARG A 446 -27.44 -13.72 15.89
N ARG A 447 -26.37 -13.46 16.66
CA ARG A 447 -26.19 -13.85 18.07
C ARG A 447 -25.44 -12.73 18.79
N PRO A 448 -25.86 -12.32 20.00
CA PRO A 448 -25.10 -11.37 20.81
C PRO A 448 -23.65 -11.83 20.94
N ALA A 449 -22.71 -10.92 20.70
CA ALA A 449 -21.28 -11.18 20.84
C ALA A 449 -20.72 -10.30 21.97
N VAL A 450 -19.72 -10.82 22.68
CA VAL A 450 -18.97 -10.04 23.66
C VAL A 450 -17.65 -9.65 23.03
N MET A 451 -17.32 -8.37 23.10
CA MET A 451 -16.05 -7.81 22.60
C MET A 451 -15.29 -7.15 23.74
N GLN A 452 -13.97 -7.33 23.75
CA GLN A 452 -13.07 -6.99 24.84
C GLN A 452 -11.86 -6.18 24.34
N PRO A 453 -12.05 -4.97 23.77
CA PRO A 453 -10.94 -4.07 23.48
C PRO A 453 -10.17 -3.73 24.76
N SER A 454 -8.89 -3.41 24.60
CA SER A 454 -7.99 -3.18 25.73
C SER A 454 -7.04 -2.02 25.53
N LYS A 455 -6.41 -1.58 26.61
CA LYS A 455 -5.38 -0.56 26.64
C LYS A 455 -4.21 -1.11 27.45
N LYS A 456 -3.08 -1.32 26.78
CA LYS A 456 -1.87 -1.96 27.32
C LYS A 456 -0.85 -0.89 27.70
N TYR A 457 -0.29 -1.02 28.90
CA TYR A 457 0.66 -0.09 29.51
C TYR A 457 2.00 -0.79 29.69
N TYR A 458 2.89 -0.57 28.72
CA TYR A 458 4.25 -1.09 28.76
C TYR A 458 5.16 -0.09 29.49
N PRO A 459 5.96 -0.54 30.48
CA PRO A 459 6.87 0.35 31.21
C PRO A 459 7.88 1.11 30.33
N GLN A 460 8.20 0.57 29.15
CA GLN A 460 9.19 1.11 28.23
C GLN A 460 8.63 2.20 27.28
N GLU A 461 7.29 2.29 27.19
CA GLU A 461 6.55 3.17 26.28
C GLU A 461 5.97 4.38 27.00
N MET A 462 5.99 5.54 26.34
CA MET A 462 5.45 6.79 26.88
C MET A 462 3.92 6.88 26.78
N SER A 463 3.32 6.08 25.91
CA SER A 463 1.89 6.09 25.64
C SER A 463 1.35 4.67 25.63
N PRO A 464 0.14 4.45 26.14
CA PRO A 464 -0.46 3.13 26.11
C PRO A 464 -0.78 2.71 24.67
N ILE A 465 -0.71 1.41 24.45
CA ILE A 465 -1.01 0.78 23.16
C ILE A 465 -2.43 0.24 23.20
N ALA A 466 -3.26 0.64 22.24
CA ALA A 466 -4.60 0.13 22.11
C ALA A 466 -4.58 -1.33 21.60
N GLY A 467 -5.28 -2.22 22.30
CA GLY A 467 -5.67 -3.53 21.80
C GLY A 467 -7.06 -3.43 21.19
N VAL A 468 -7.15 -3.68 19.89
CA VAL A 468 -8.41 -3.65 19.15
C VAL A 468 -9.11 -4.99 19.32
N ASP A 469 -10.42 -4.97 19.51
CA ASP A 469 -11.26 -6.15 19.28
C ASP A 469 -12.15 -5.87 18.06
N TYR A 470 -12.25 -6.86 17.18
CA TYR A 470 -12.92 -6.71 15.90
C TYR A 470 -13.65 -7.99 15.50
N TRP A 471 -14.73 -7.82 14.75
CA TRP A 471 -15.44 -8.88 14.07
C TRP A 471 -15.33 -8.69 12.57
N ILE A 472 -14.87 -9.73 11.85
CA ILE A 472 -14.71 -9.70 10.40
C ILE A 472 -15.95 -10.31 9.73
N GLY A 473 -16.51 -9.59 8.76
CA GLY A 473 -17.58 -10.05 7.90
C GLY A 473 -17.25 -9.87 6.41
N LEU A 474 -18.06 -10.46 5.53
CA LEU A 474 -17.90 -10.25 4.09
C LEU A 474 -18.41 -8.87 3.64
N LYS A 475 -19.44 -8.34 4.30
CA LYS A 475 -20.07 -7.06 3.96
C LYS A 475 -19.51 -5.90 4.78
N GLU A 476 -19.36 -6.13 6.07
CA GLU A 476 -18.89 -5.13 7.02
C GLU A 476 -18.21 -5.81 8.18
N ASP A 477 -17.28 -5.08 8.77
CA ASP A 477 -16.54 -5.47 9.96
C ASP A 477 -16.89 -4.48 11.09
N LEU A 478 -16.92 -4.95 12.33
CA LEU A 478 -17.14 -4.12 13.51
C LEU A 478 -15.84 -4.02 14.30
N TYR A 479 -15.44 -2.79 14.64
CA TYR A 479 -14.20 -2.46 15.32
C TYR A 479 -14.50 -1.70 16.60
N LEU A 480 -13.97 -2.18 17.73
CA LEU A 480 -14.01 -1.48 19.01
C LEU A 480 -12.59 -1.17 19.47
N VAL A 481 -12.39 0.07 19.90
CA VAL A 481 -11.12 0.55 20.46
C VAL A 481 -11.42 1.28 21.77
N LEU A 482 -10.77 0.85 22.85
CA LEU A 482 -10.91 1.47 24.16
C LEU A 482 -10.11 2.78 24.20
N GLY A 483 -10.81 3.88 24.44
CA GLY A 483 -10.25 5.21 24.60
C GLY A 483 -9.84 5.50 26.04
N ASP A 484 -10.33 6.59 26.59
CA ASP A 484 -10.14 6.95 28.01
C ASP A 484 -11.23 6.34 28.89
N PHE A 485 -10.97 6.28 30.20
CA PHE A 485 -11.90 5.71 31.17
C PHE A 485 -11.73 6.38 32.53
N THR A 486 -12.75 6.31 33.37
CA THR A 486 -12.71 6.84 34.74
C THR A 486 -12.07 5.83 35.70
N ARG A 487 -11.43 6.34 36.76
CA ARG A 487 -10.72 5.49 37.74
C ARG A 487 -11.65 4.56 38.53
N ASP A 488 -12.92 4.95 38.69
CA ASP A 488 -13.96 4.14 39.34
C ASP A 488 -14.53 3.05 38.42
N GLY A 489 -14.07 2.98 37.16
CA GLY A 489 -14.51 2.02 36.15
C GLY A 489 -15.95 2.21 35.68
N GLN A 490 -16.62 3.29 36.11
CA GLN A 490 -18.04 3.52 35.79
C GLN A 490 -18.27 4.04 34.37
N GLN A 491 -17.25 4.64 33.76
CA GLN A 491 -17.35 5.20 32.41
C GLN A 491 -16.14 4.84 31.56
N ALA A 492 -16.38 4.53 30.29
CA ALA A 492 -15.36 4.31 29.29
C ALA A 492 -15.74 4.98 27.97
N THR A 493 -14.78 5.69 27.38
CA THR A 493 -14.83 6.14 26.00
C THR A 493 -14.46 4.97 25.10
N VAL A 494 -15.31 4.71 24.12
CA VAL A 494 -15.09 3.69 23.10
C VAL A 494 -15.22 4.31 21.73
N LYS A 495 -14.25 4.01 20.86
CA LYS A 495 -14.36 4.27 19.42
C LYS A 495 -14.95 3.03 18.77
N ILE A 496 -16.09 3.19 18.13
CA ILE A 496 -16.80 2.13 17.41
C ILE A 496 -16.76 2.46 15.92
N GLN A 497 -16.30 1.51 15.10
CA GLN A 497 -16.24 1.67 13.65
C GLN A 497 -16.93 0.50 12.95
N VAL A 498 -17.76 0.80 11.97
CA VAL A 498 -18.38 -0.19 11.09
C VAL A 498 -17.77 0.01 9.70
N ASN A 499 -16.79 -0.84 9.40
CA ASN A 499 -15.97 -0.76 8.20
C ASN A 499 -16.59 -1.60 7.08
N ARG A 500 -16.97 -1.00 5.96
CA ARG A 500 -17.66 -1.71 4.87
C ARG A 500 -16.70 -2.21 3.80
N LEU A 501 -16.92 -3.44 3.35
CA LEU A 501 -16.23 -4.06 2.21
C LEU A 501 -14.70 -4.19 2.33
N VAL A 502 -14.12 -4.09 3.53
CA VAL A 502 -12.66 -4.27 3.70
C VAL A 502 -12.24 -5.70 3.33
N SER A 503 -13.03 -6.71 3.67
CA SER A 503 -12.81 -8.10 3.22
C SER A 503 -12.70 -8.28 1.70
N VAL A 504 -13.34 -7.40 0.92
CA VAL A 504 -13.26 -7.42 -0.55
C VAL A 504 -11.85 -7.06 -1.03
N ILE A 505 -11.11 -6.22 -0.30
CA ILE A 505 -9.71 -5.90 -0.60
C ILE A 505 -8.86 -7.17 -0.56
N TRP A 506 -9.04 -8.00 0.47
CA TRP A 506 -8.30 -9.25 0.64
C TRP A 506 -8.64 -10.29 -0.43
N ILE A 507 -9.93 -10.38 -0.80
CA ILE A 507 -10.38 -11.22 -1.92
C ILE A 507 -9.70 -10.78 -3.23
N GLY A 508 -9.62 -9.48 -3.49
CA GLY A 508 -8.92 -8.96 -4.66
C GLY A 508 -7.42 -9.25 -4.64
N GLY A 509 -6.80 -9.23 -3.46
CA GLY A 509 -5.43 -9.69 -3.24
C GLY A 509 -5.21 -11.17 -3.59
N PHE A 510 -6.14 -12.04 -3.18
CA PHE A 510 -6.10 -13.46 -3.55
C PHE A 510 -6.23 -13.67 -5.07
N ILE A 511 -7.14 -12.93 -5.74
CA ILE A 511 -7.30 -12.98 -7.20
C ILE A 511 -6.02 -12.51 -7.90
N LEU A 512 -5.39 -11.44 -7.40
CA LEU A 512 -4.09 -10.96 -7.89
C LEU A 512 -3.02 -12.05 -7.80
N THR A 513 -2.96 -12.77 -6.69
CA THR A 513 -2.05 -13.91 -6.51
C THR A 513 -2.28 -14.98 -7.57
N LEU A 514 -3.52 -15.42 -7.77
CA LEU A 514 -3.85 -16.43 -8.78
C LEU A 514 -3.46 -15.99 -10.20
N GLY A 515 -3.74 -14.74 -10.57
CA GLY A 515 -3.36 -14.19 -11.87
C GLY A 515 -1.85 -14.10 -12.08
N THR A 516 -1.12 -13.77 -11.00
CA THR A 516 0.34 -13.67 -11.05
C THR A 516 0.99 -15.03 -11.21
N LEU A 517 0.55 -16.03 -10.44
CA LEU A 517 1.01 -17.41 -10.57
C LEU A 517 0.76 -17.92 -11.99
N LEU A 518 -0.43 -17.69 -12.54
CA LEU A 518 -0.77 -18.05 -13.92
C LEU A 518 0.18 -17.38 -14.93
N SER A 519 0.53 -16.11 -14.73
CA SER A 519 1.38 -15.33 -15.63
C SER A 519 2.85 -15.78 -15.69
N VAL A 520 3.32 -16.53 -14.68
CA VAL A 520 4.71 -17.00 -14.55
C VAL A 520 4.87 -18.46 -15.01
N MET A 521 3.78 -19.24 -15.04
CA MET A 521 3.83 -20.63 -15.50
C MET A 521 4.51 -20.75 -16.89
N PRO A 522 5.30 -21.81 -17.15
CA PRO A 522 5.83 -22.04 -18.48
C PRO A 522 4.69 -22.23 -19.49
N GLU A 523 4.75 -21.52 -20.62
CA GLU A 523 3.82 -21.81 -21.72
C GLU A 523 4.01 -23.27 -22.16
N ARG A 524 2.93 -24.05 -22.13
CA ARG A 524 2.95 -25.41 -22.68
C ARG A 524 3.18 -25.30 -24.19
N ARG A 525 4.43 -25.48 -24.64
CA ARG A 525 4.74 -25.66 -26.07
C ARG A 525 3.91 -26.84 -26.58
N LYS A 526 3.36 -26.72 -27.79
CA LYS A 526 2.87 -27.91 -28.51
C LYS A 526 4.06 -28.87 -28.58
N ALA A 527 3.86 -30.12 -28.15
CA ALA A 527 4.72 -31.20 -28.64
C ALA A 527 4.69 -31.09 -30.17
N ALA A 528 5.87 -30.96 -30.77
CA ALA A 528 6.04 -30.77 -32.20
C ALA A 528 5.41 -31.91 -32.99
#